data_AF-T0QJC8-F1
#
_entry.id   AF-T0QJC8-F1
#
_cell.length_a   1.000
_cell.length_b   1.000
_cell.length_c   1.000
_cell.angle_alpha   90.00
_cell.angle_beta   90.00
_cell.angle_gamma   90.00
#
_symmetry.space_group_name_H-M   'P 1'
#
loop_
_entity.id
_entity.type
_entity.pdbx_description
1 polymer ?
#
loop_
_entity_poly.entity_id
_entity_poly.type
_entity_poly.pdbx_seq_one_letter_code
_entity_poly.pdbx_strand_id
1 'polypeptide(L)'
;MEGASKIESVQVFGRKKNATAVAYCKRGHGLIKVNGCPIELVEPEILRTKTYEPVLLLGQQRFANVDIRVRVKGGGHTSQIYAIRQAIAKAIVAYYQKYVDEASKKEIKDILLDYDRTLLVADPRRCEAKKFGGPSARARFQKSYR
;
A
#
# COMPACT_ATOMS: atom_id res chain seq x y z
N MET A 1 4.12 14.58 -37.28
CA MET A 1 4.57 13.77 -36.13
C MET A 1 3.50 13.88 -35.06
N GLU A 2 2.55 12.95 -35.05
CA GLU A 2 1.48 12.94 -34.05
C GLU A 2 2.10 12.76 -32.66
N GLY A 3 1.89 13.76 -31.80
CA GLY A 3 2.33 13.71 -30.42
C GLY A 3 1.65 12.56 -29.71
N ALA A 4 2.45 11.64 -29.14
CA ALA A 4 1.93 10.55 -28.34
C ALA A 4 0.94 11.08 -27.28
N SER A 5 -0.32 10.65 -27.37
CA SER A 5 -1.37 11.02 -26.41
C SER A 5 -0.91 10.73 -24.98
N LYS A 6 -1.02 11.73 -24.09
CA LYS A 6 -0.56 11.62 -22.71
C LYS A 6 -1.30 10.51 -21.98
N ILE A 7 -0.58 9.48 -21.55
CA ILE A 7 -1.17 8.30 -20.88
C ILE A 7 -1.79 8.73 -19.55
N GLU A 8 -3.10 8.50 -19.39
CA GLU A 8 -3.84 8.68 -18.14
C GLU A 8 -3.29 7.73 -17.08
N SER A 9 -2.40 8.26 -16.25
CA SER A 9 -1.72 7.48 -15.24
C SER A 9 -1.42 8.29 -13.98
N VAL A 10 -1.35 7.56 -12.87
CA VAL A 10 -1.04 8.06 -11.55
C VAL A 10 -0.03 7.14 -10.90
N GLN A 11 0.94 7.73 -10.20
CA GLN A 11 1.91 6.98 -9.41
C GLN A 11 1.80 7.41 -7.95
N VAL A 12 1.68 6.42 -7.06
CA VAL A 12 1.58 6.63 -5.61
C VAL A 12 2.46 5.63 -4.88
N PHE A 13 2.67 5.87 -3.59
CA PHE A 13 3.44 4.97 -2.74
C PHE A 13 2.73 4.64 -1.41
N GLY A 14 2.91 3.40 -0.97
CA GLY A 14 2.60 2.90 0.37
C GLY A 14 3.88 2.60 1.14
N ARG A 15 3.87 2.81 2.45
CA ARG A 15 5.02 2.56 3.33
C ARG A 15 4.58 1.95 4.64
N LYS A 16 5.24 0.85 5.02
CA LYS A 16 5.11 0.24 6.34
C LYS A 16 6.47 -0.25 6.79
N LYS A 17 6.97 0.26 7.92
CA LYS A 17 8.37 0.03 8.31
C LYS A 17 9.27 0.23 7.08
N ASN A 18 10.31 -0.58 6.91
CA ASN A 18 11.28 -0.42 5.83
C ASN A 18 10.76 -0.87 4.45
N ALA A 19 9.52 -1.37 4.35
CA ALA A 19 8.91 -1.72 3.07
C ALA A 19 8.35 -0.49 2.36
N THR A 20 8.67 -0.37 1.08
CA THR A 20 8.12 0.63 0.16
C THR A 20 7.42 -0.09 -0.99
N ALA A 21 6.17 0.28 -1.24
CA ALA A 21 5.39 -0.21 -2.38
C ALA A 21 5.03 0.98 -3.26
N VAL A 22 5.38 0.93 -4.54
CA VAL A 22 5.07 1.96 -5.52
C VAL A 22 4.03 1.38 -6.47
N ALA A 23 2.85 1.98 -6.50
CA ALA A 23 1.77 1.58 -7.39
C ALA A 23 1.70 2.55 -8.58
N TYR A 24 1.73 1.97 -9.77
CA TYR A 24 1.48 2.65 -11.04
C TYR A 24 0.09 2.25 -11.53
N CYS A 25 -0.84 3.20 -11.51
CA CYS A 25 -2.22 3.03 -11.91
C CYS A 25 -2.42 3.71 -13.27
N LYS A 26 -3.02 3.00 -14.21
CA LYS A 26 -3.39 3.54 -15.53
C LYS A 26 -4.78 3.04 -15.91
N ARG A 27 -5.40 3.69 -16.89
CA ARG A 27 -6.63 3.16 -17.50
C ARG A 27 -6.38 1.77 -18.10
N GLY A 28 -7.30 0.83 -17.90
CA GLY A 28 -7.13 -0.57 -18.29
C GLY A 28 -8.34 -1.46 -18.03
N HIS A 29 -8.09 -2.75 -17.80
CA HIS A 29 -9.09 -3.82 -17.73
C HIS A 29 -9.17 -4.46 -16.33
N GLY A 30 -8.70 -3.78 -15.28
CA GLY A 30 -8.79 -4.29 -13.91
C GLY A 30 -7.64 -5.21 -13.49
N LEU A 31 -6.52 -5.19 -14.22
CA LEU A 31 -5.40 -6.08 -13.93
C LEU A 31 -4.57 -5.55 -12.76
N ILE A 32 -4.53 -6.28 -11.64
CA ILE A 32 -3.68 -5.97 -10.48
C ILE A 32 -2.51 -6.93 -10.40
N LYS A 33 -1.28 -6.41 -10.52
CA LYS A 33 -0.03 -7.18 -10.44
C LYS A 33 0.89 -6.64 -9.36
N VAL A 34 1.49 -7.52 -8.58
CA VAL A 34 2.51 -7.23 -7.57
C VAL A 34 3.82 -7.88 -8.01
N ASN A 35 4.86 -7.07 -8.21
CA ASN A 35 6.20 -7.51 -8.65
C ASN A 35 6.23 -8.33 -9.96
N GLY A 36 5.18 -8.24 -10.79
CA GLY A 36 5.06 -9.00 -12.04
C GLY A 36 4.15 -10.22 -11.93
N CYS A 37 3.81 -10.64 -10.71
CA CYS A 37 2.87 -11.72 -10.43
C CYS A 37 1.45 -11.16 -10.21
N PRO A 38 0.39 -11.92 -10.54
CA PRO A 38 -0.97 -11.61 -10.11
C PRO A 38 -1.09 -11.46 -8.59
N ILE A 39 -1.99 -10.59 -8.13
CA ILE A 39 -2.25 -10.37 -6.69
C ILE A 39 -2.67 -11.65 -5.94
N GLU A 40 -3.25 -12.62 -6.65
CA GLU A 40 -3.63 -13.95 -6.14
C GLU A 40 -2.44 -14.79 -5.69
N LEU A 41 -1.26 -14.54 -6.23
CA LEU A 41 -0.05 -15.30 -5.92
C LEU A 41 0.83 -14.60 -4.89
N VAL A 42 0.32 -13.58 -4.20
CA VAL A 42 1.07 -12.91 -3.13
C VAL A 42 1.24 -13.85 -1.95
N GLU A 43 2.47 -13.95 -1.46
CA GLU A 43 2.85 -14.72 -0.28
C GLU A 43 3.13 -13.80 0.93
N PRO A 44 2.87 -14.27 2.17
CA PRO A 44 2.23 -15.53 2.54
C PRO A 44 0.70 -15.52 2.35
N GLU A 45 0.13 -16.69 2.07
CA GLU A 45 -1.29 -16.89 1.76
C GLU A 45 -2.24 -16.36 2.83
N ILE A 46 -1.92 -16.54 4.12
CA ILE A 46 -2.73 -16.09 5.25
C ILE A 46 -3.00 -14.57 5.20
N LEU A 47 -2.00 -13.80 4.73
CA LEU A 47 -2.07 -12.34 4.66
C LEU A 47 -2.50 -11.84 3.28
N ARG A 48 -2.74 -12.73 2.32
CA ARG A 48 -3.20 -12.37 0.97
C ARG A 48 -4.51 -11.61 1.03
N THR A 49 -5.42 -12.01 1.92
CA THR A 49 -6.68 -11.33 2.21
C THR A 49 -6.50 -9.84 2.53
N LYS A 50 -5.45 -9.47 3.27
CA LYS A 50 -5.12 -8.07 3.60
C LYS A 50 -4.77 -7.25 2.36
N THR A 51 -4.20 -7.87 1.34
CA THR A 51 -3.91 -7.20 0.06
C THR A 51 -5.20 -6.91 -0.72
N TYR A 52 -6.21 -7.78 -0.58
CA TYR A 52 -7.51 -7.68 -1.26
C TYR A 52 -8.53 -6.76 -0.61
N GLU A 53 -8.40 -6.45 0.68
CA GLU A 53 -9.32 -5.57 1.41
C GLU A 53 -9.74 -4.30 0.65
N PRO A 54 -8.84 -3.48 0.08
CA PRO A 54 -9.28 -2.28 -0.66
C PRO A 54 -10.14 -2.60 -1.88
N VAL A 55 -9.94 -3.76 -2.52
CA VAL A 55 -10.74 -4.21 -3.67
C VAL A 55 -12.10 -4.73 -3.22
N LEU A 56 -12.14 -5.47 -2.11
CA LEU A 56 -13.38 -6.01 -1.54
C LEU A 56 -14.27 -4.90 -0.97
N LEU A 57 -13.69 -3.90 -0.30
CA LEU A 57 -14.42 -2.79 0.31
C LEU A 57 -15.09 -1.86 -0.71
N LEU A 58 -14.38 -1.56 -1.80
CA LEU A 58 -14.85 -0.62 -2.82
C LEU A 58 -15.65 -1.30 -3.95
N GLY A 59 -15.61 -2.64 -4.00
CA GLY A 59 -16.20 -3.44 -5.05
C GLY A 59 -15.33 -3.52 -6.31
N GLN A 60 -15.40 -4.66 -7.00
CA GLN A 60 -14.60 -4.92 -8.21
C GLN A 60 -14.91 -3.95 -9.36
N GLN A 61 -16.12 -3.39 -9.42
CA GLN A 61 -16.56 -2.47 -10.46
C GLN A 61 -15.68 -1.22 -10.54
N ARG A 62 -15.25 -0.68 -9.39
CA ARG A 62 -14.38 0.51 -9.35
C ARG A 62 -12.96 0.22 -9.84
N PHE A 63 -12.54 -1.05 -9.81
CA PHE A 63 -11.24 -1.49 -10.30
C PHE A 63 -11.27 -1.95 -11.76
N ALA A 64 -12.42 -2.33 -12.31
CA ALA A 64 -12.54 -2.87 -13.68
C ALA A 64 -11.95 -1.96 -14.78
N ASN A 65 -11.96 -0.65 -14.57
CA ASN A 65 -11.48 0.34 -15.54
C ASN A 65 -10.00 0.72 -15.38
N VAL A 66 -9.29 0.15 -14.39
CA VAL A 66 -7.92 0.55 -14.04
C VAL A 66 -6.99 -0.65 -13.90
N ASP A 67 -5.81 -0.57 -14.52
CA ASP A 67 -4.72 -1.51 -14.29
C ASP A 67 -3.77 -0.96 -13.23
N ILE A 68 -3.43 -1.78 -12.24
CA ILE A 68 -2.53 -1.40 -11.15
C ILE A 68 -1.32 -2.33 -11.15
N ARG A 69 -0.14 -1.76 -11.36
CA ARG A 69 1.16 -2.46 -11.22
C ARG A 69 1.87 -1.96 -9.98
N VAL A 70 2.12 -2.85 -9.03
CA VAL A 70 2.79 -2.53 -7.77
C VAL A 70 4.20 -3.11 -7.78
N ARG A 71 5.20 -2.27 -7.55
CA ARG A 71 6.60 -2.68 -7.31
C ARG A 71 6.92 -2.49 -5.83
N VAL A 72 7.42 -3.53 -5.18
CA VAL A 72 7.66 -3.55 -3.73
C VAL A 72 9.10 -3.91 -3.44
N LYS A 73 9.74 -3.16 -2.55
CA LYS A 73 11.12 -3.39 -2.11
C LYS A 73 11.27 -3.13 -0.60
N GLY A 74 12.18 -3.87 0.03
CA GLY A 74 12.55 -3.69 1.44
C GLY A 74 11.55 -4.27 2.44
N GLY A 75 11.90 -4.23 3.72
CA GLY A 75 11.12 -4.82 4.81
C GLY A 75 11.02 -6.35 4.75
N GLY A 76 10.10 -6.93 5.52
CA GLY A 76 9.72 -8.34 5.45
C GLY A 76 8.27 -8.53 4.95
N HIS A 77 7.84 -9.78 4.79
CA HIS A 77 6.56 -10.14 4.17
C HIS A 77 5.36 -9.35 4.70
N THR A 78 5.18 -9.33 6.03
CA THR A 78 4.08 -8.61 6.68
C THR A 78 4.08 -7.13 6.33
N SER A 79 5.22 -6.45 6.51
CA SER A 79 5.36 -5.03 6.16
C SER A 79 5.14 -4.76 4.67
N GLN A 80 5.56 -5.67 3.80
CA GLN A 80 5.35 -5.53 2.36
C GLN A 80 3.86 -5.58 2.01
N ILE A 81 3.11 -6.53 2.57
CA ILE A 81 1.66 -6.65 2.37
C ILE A 81 0.93 -5.38 2.80
N TYR A 82 1.24 -4.84 3.99
CA TYR A 82 0.63 -3.59 4.44
C TYR A 82 1.02 -2.40 3.55
N ALA A 83 2.24 -2.37 3.00
CA ALA A 83 2.63 -1.34 2.04
C ALA A 83 1.89 -1.48 0.71
N ILE A 84 1.70 -2.69 0.18
CA ILE A 84 0.93 -2.96 -1.04
C ILE A 84 -0.53 -2.54 -0.84
N ARG A 85 -1.16 -3.01 0.24
CA ARG A 85 -2.52 -2.66 0.66
C ARG A 85 -2.72 -1.14 0.64
N GLN A 86 -1.80 -0.41 1.25
CA GLN A 86 -1.84 1.05 1.26
C GLN A 86 -1.65 1.67 -0.13
N ALA A 87 -0.76 1.12 -0.96
CA ALA A 87 -0.49 1.64 -2.29
C ALA A 87 -1.69 1.47 -3.23
N ILE A 88 -2.40 0.33 -3.16
CA ILE A 88 -3.62 0.07 -3.94
C ILE A 88 -4.73 1.07 -3.55
N ALA A 89 -4.97 1.23 -2.25
CA ALA A 89 -5.98 2.17 -1.74
C ALA A 89 -5.70 3.63 -2.13
N LYS A 90 -4.44 4.06 -2.07
CA LYS A 90 -4.06 5.41 -2.55
C LYS A 90 -4.18 5.55 -4.06
N ALA A 91 -3.90 4.49 -4.81
CA ALA A 91 -3.86 4.53 -6.26
C ALA A 91 -5.25 4.84 -6.81
N ILE A 92 -6.27 4.17 -6.30
CA ILE A 92 -7.66 4.37 -6.73
C ILE A 92 -8.15 5.78 -6.36
N VAL A 93 -7.89 6.25 -5.13
CA VAL A 93 -8.26 7.61 -4.71
C VAL A 93 -7.58 8.67 -5.56
N ALA A 94 -6.30 8.51 -5.86
CA ALA A 94 -5.55 9.47 -6.67
C ALA A 94 -5.94 9.43 -8.16
N TYR A 95 -6.36 8.27 -8.68
CA TYR A 95 -6.91 8.16 -10.03
C TYR A 95 -8.25 8.89 -10.15
N TYR A 96 -9.18 8.64 -9.22
CA TYR A 96 -10.48 9.32 -9.18
C TYR A 96 -10.34 10.83 -8.99
N GLN A 97 -9.41 11.27 -8.14
CA GLN A 97 -9.11 12.70 -7.96
C GLN A 97 -8.73 13.41 -9.26
N LYS A 98 -8.03 12.72 -10.17
CA LYS A 98 -7.42 13.34 -11.34
C LYS A 98 -8.26 13.17 -12.62
N TYR A 99 -9.00 12.08 -12.74
CA TYR A 99 -9.60 11.65 -14.01
C TYR A 99 -11.10 11.35 -13.94
N VAL A 100 -11.74 11.36 -12.76
CA VAL A 100 -13.17 11.04 -12.62
C VAL A 100 -13.92 12.25 -12.07
N ASP A 101 -14.09 12.35 -10.74
CA ASP A 101 -14.77 13.46 -10.09
C ASP A 101 -14.48 13.50 -8.58
N GLU A 102 -14.73 14.64 -7.94
CA GLU A 102 -14.43 14.86 -6.52
C GLU A 102 -15.43 14.16 -5.58
N ALA A 103 -16.70 14.00 -5.99
CA ALA A 103 -17.72 13.37 -5.17
C ALA A 103 -17.43 11.87 -4.99
N SER A 104 -17.20 11.15 -6.09
CA SER A 104 -16.79 9.74 -6.08
C SER A 104 -15.49 9.54 -5.30
N LYS A 105 -14.53 10.46 -5.42
CA LYS A 105 -13.28 10.42 -4.65
C LYS A 105 -13.53 10.57 -3.15
N LYS A 106 -14.45 11.44 -2.74
CA LYS A 106 -14.82 11.62 -1.34
C LYS A 106 -15.47 10.36 -0.78
N GLU A 107 -16.42 9.77 -1.49
CA GLU A 107 -17.05 8.50 -1.09
C GLU A 107 -16.02 7.38 -0.89
N ILE A 108 -15.11 7.17 -1.85
CA ILE A 108 -14.05 6.15 -1.75
C ILE A 108 -13.19 6.41 -0.52
N LYS A 109 -12.81 7.67 -0.31
CA LYS A 109 -11.95 8.06 0.81
C LYS A 109 -12.64 7.78 2.14
N ASP A 110 -13.91 8.13 2.27
CA ASP A 110 -14.69 7.97 3.50
C ASP A 110 -14.87 6.48 3.82
N ILE A 111 -15.24 5.64 2.84
CA ILE A 111 -15.33 4.17 3.00
C ILE A 111 -14.00 3.56 3.48
N LEU A 112 -12.87 3.99 2.89
CA LEU A 112 -11.55 3.49 3.27
C LEU A 112 -11.13 3.96 4.67
N LEU A 113 -11.47 5.20 5.05
CA LEU A 113 -11.14 5.74 6.37
C LEU A 113 -11.97 5.10 7.48
N ASP A 114 -13.26 4.85 7.22
CA ASP A 114 -14.17 4.21 8.17
C ASP A 114 -13.74 2.78 8.49
N TYR A 115 -13.23 2.04 7.48
CA TYR A 115 -12.68 0.71 7.71
C TYR A 115 -11.33 0.74 8.42
N ASP A 116 -10.33 1.42 7.84
CA ASP A 116 -8.98 1.47 8.40
C ASP A 116 -8.18 2.67 7.86
N ARG A 117 -7.89 3.62 8.76
CA ARG A 117 -7.05 4.80 8.47
C ARG A 117 -5.69 4.44 7.84
N THR A 118 -5.13 3.27 8.14
CA THR A 118 -3.83 2.83 7.60
C THR A 118 -3.82 2.51 6.10
N LEU A 119 -5.00 2.36 5.48
CA LEU A 119 -5.15 2.25 4.02
C LEU A 119 -4.70 3.52 3.30
N LEU A 120 -4.89 4.69 3.92
CA LEU A 120 -4.55 5.98 3.35
C LEU A 120 -3.35 6.63 4.05
N VAL A 121 -3.24 6.50 5.36
CA VAL A 121 -2.18 7.13 6.16
C VAL A 121 -1.11 6.12 6.54
N ALA A 122 0.17 6.44 6.32
CA ALA A 122 1.26 5.51 6.65
C ALA A 122 1.47 5.43 8.17
N ASP A 123 1.75 4.23 8.68
CA ASP A 123 2.15 4.04 10.07
C ASP A 123 3.58 4.58 10.28
N PRO A 124 3.77 5.61 11.13
CA PRO A 124 5.06 6.25 11.30
C PRO A 124 6.08 5.40 12.08
N ARG A 125 5.66 4.33 12.76
CA ARG A 125 6.51 3.57 13.69
C ARG A 125 7.74 2.96 13.01
N ARG A 126 8.89 3.07 13.70
CA ARG A 126 10.21 2.53 13.30
C ARG A 126 10.89 1.86 14.49
N CYS A 127 11.86 1.00 14.21
CA CYS A 127 12.68 0.42 15.26
C CYS A 127 13.55 1.52 15.89
N GLU A 128 13.49 1.62 17.21
CA GLU A 128 14.39 2.49 17.97
C GLU A 128 15.84 2.00 17.83
N ALA A 129 16.79 2.93 17.80
CA ALA A 129 18.21 2.59 17.79
C ALA A 129 18.61 1.88 19.08
N LYS A 130 19.56 0.92 18.98
CA LYS A 130 20.14 0.25 20.15
C LYS A 130 20.89 1.26 21.02
N LYS A 131 20.68 1.20 22.33
CA LYS A 131 21.47 1.97 23.32
C LYS A 131 22.56 1.06 23.89
N PHE A 132 23.70 1.64 24.30
CA PHE A 132 24.80 0.90 24.93
C PHE A 132 24.35 0.28 26.27
N GLY A 133 25.12 -0.65 26.85
CA GLY A 133 24.83 -1.19 28.19
C GLY A 133 23.59 -2.10 28.28
N GLY A 134 23.24 -2.75 27.17
CA GLY A 134 22.20 -3.77 27.12
C GLY A 134 22.03 -4.36 25.72
N PRO A 135 21.20 -5.41 25.59
CA PRO A 135 21.03 -6.11 24.32
C PRO A 135 20.14 -5.34 23.31
N SER A 136 19.26 -4.43 23.76
CA SER A 136 18.25 -3.78 22.89
C SER A 136 18.12 -2.27 23.14
N ALA A 137 17.19 -1.62 22.45
CA ALA A 137 16.96 -0.17 22.56
C ALA A 137 16.62 0.31 24.00
N ARG A 138 15.99 -0.55 24.80
CA ARG A 138 15.55 -0.21 26.17
C ARG A 138 16.01 -1.20 27.23
N ALA A 139 16.22 -2.47 26.90
CA ALA A 139 16.70 -3.46 27.87
C ALA A 139 18.14 -3.15 28.29
N ARG A 140 18.42 -3.25 29.59
CA ARG A 140 19.76 -3.09 30.18
C ARG A 140 20.25 -4.42 30.73
N PHE A 141 21.57 -4.58 30.83
CA PHE A 141 22.13 -5.75 31.52
C PHE A 141 21.74 -5.74 33.00
N GLN A 142 21.48 -6.92 33.54
CA GLN A 142 21.10 -7.09 34.95
C GLN A 142 22.24 -6.63 35.86
N LYS A 143 21.91 -5.86 36.91
CA LYS A 143 22.87 -5.44 37.94
C LYS A 143 22.85 -6.44 39.09
N SER A 144 24.02 -6.74 39.66
CA SER A 144 24.18 -7.64 40.82
C SER A 144 24.05 -6.94 42.18
N TYR A 145 24.07 -5.59 42.22
CA TYR A 145 23.94 -4.74 43.42
C TYR A 145 24.87 -5.08 44.61
N ARG A 146 25.89 -5.91 44.38
CA ARG A 146 26.90 -6.30 45.37
C ARG A 146 28.00 -5.26 45.47
#